data_AF-A0A511T166-F1
#
_entry.id   AF-A0A511T166-F1
#
_cell.length_a   1.000
_cell.length_b   1.000
_cell.length_c   1.000
_cell.angle_alpha   90.00
_cell.angle_beta   90.00
_cell.angle_gamma   90.00
#
_symmetry.space_group_name_H-M   'P 1'
#
loop_
_entity.id
_entity.type
_entity.pdbx_description
1 polymer ?
#
loop_
_entity_poly.entity_id
_entity_poly.type
_entity_poly.pdbx_seq_one_letter_code
_entity_poly.pdbx_strand_id
1 'polypeptide(L)'
;MKKKLLSAVMVCALGFVGCGDDDDNEQPTPQTPSLNSSANILAFLEGKSMIMEGNNIPSHPNGFSEDVDYGASSQCYQSVTMSVAGGNFKVDSIPGTITNNVCDHNAPKNPLSFTSNTVLIENVAADGSCFDVTFSFPGGLVQEGRGGFTADQKTLKLELYFKNQATGIRCANGAVGTSSSVTLNGQPFTGNAVQTYSIR
;
A
#
# COMPACT_ATOMS: atom_id res chain seq x y z
N MET A 1 -2.36 37.07 53.44
CA MET A 1 -3.48 36.16 53.77
C MET A 1 -3.93 35.43 52.50
N LYS A 2 -4.28 34.13 52.65
CA LYS A 2 -4.81 33.15 51.66
C LYS A 2 -3.74 32.48 50.76
N LYS A 3 -3.28 31.23 51.02
CA LYS A 3 -3.93 29.87 50.91
C LYS A 3 -4.02 29.45 49.42
N LYS A 4 -3.54 28.28 48.93
CA LYS A 4 -3.60 26.92 49.49
C LYS A 4 -2.82 25.90 48.61
N LEU A 5 -2.20 24.93 49.30
CA LEU A 5 -2.20 23.45 49.09
C LEU A 5 -1.70 22.85 47.77
N LEU A 6 -0.46 22.34 47.84
CA LEU A 6 0.00 21.15 47.13
C LEU A 6 -0.65 19.91 47.79
N SER A 7 -1.28 19.04 47.00
CA SER A 7 -1.64 17.68 47.42
C SER A 7 -0.61 16.71 46.88
N ALA A 8 0.04 16.00 47.81
CA ALA A 8 0.85 14.84 47.55
C ALA A 8 -0.06 13.67 47.19
N VAL A 9 0.26 12.98 46.09
CA VAL A 9 -0.27 11.64 45.83
C VAL A 9 0.87 10.64 46.00
N MET A 10 0.55 9.71 46.88
CA MET A 10 1.29 8.57 47.40
C MET A 10 1.82 7.68 46.26
N VAL A 11 3.14 7.52 46.20
CA VAL A 11 3.77 6.50 45.36
C VAL A 11 3.81 5.20 46.16
N CYS A 12 3.06 4.20 45.70
CA CYS A 12 3.12 2.85 46.26
C CYS A 12 4.48 2.22 45.92
N ALA A 13 5.23 1.89 46.96
CA ALA A 13 6.41 1.05 46.90
C ALA A 13 6.00 -0.40 46.61
N LEU A 14 6.52 -0.96 45.52
CA LEU A 14 6.70 -2.40 45.36
C LEU A 14 8.20 -2.66 45.37
N GLY A 15 8.66 -3.29 46.46
CA GLY A 15 10.02 -3.78 46.57
C GLY A 15 10.20 -5.04 45.75
N PHE A 16 11.21 -5.04 44.89
CA PHE A 16 11.91 -6.26 44.51
C PHE A 16 13.37 -6.09 44.94
N VAL A 17 13.82 -7.01 45.78
CA VAL A 17 15.23 -7.20 46.10
C VAL A 17 15.86 -7.88 44.88
N GLY A 18 16.79 -7.19 44.24
CA GLY A 18 17.66 -7.73 43.20
C GLY A 18 19.00 -7.02 43.28
N CYS A 19 19.99 -7.66 43.92
CA CYS A 19 21.39 -7.29 43.75
C CYS A 19 21.81 -7.74 42.34
N GLY A 20 22.27 -6.79 41.54
CA GLY A 20 22.83 -7.02 40.22
C GLY A 20 23.32 -5.70 39.66
N ASP A 21 24.62 -5.45 39.83
CA ASP A 21 25.38 -4.47 39.06
C ASP A 21 25.13 -4.72 37.57
N ASP A 22 24.67 -3.70 36.86
CA ASP A 22 25.39 -3.07 35.74
C ASP A 22 24.43 -2.15 34.94
N ASP A 23 24.98 -0.98 34.63
CA ASP A 23 24.36 0.09 33.86
C ASP A 23 23.99 -0.37 32.44
N ASP A 24 22.72 -0.66 32.17
CA ASP A 24 22.20 -0.76 30.79
C ASP A 24 20.89 0.02 30.65
N ASN A 25 21.02 1.36 30.61
CA ASN A 25 20.05 2.22 29.95
C ASN A 25 20.19 2.07 28.42
N GLU A 26 19.95 0.86 27.88
CA GLU A 26 19.73 0.70 26.44
C GLU A 26 18.34 1.24 26.09
N GLN A 27 18.31 2.51 25.68
CA GLN A 27 17.18 3.06 24.96
C GLN A 27 16.88 2.16 23.74
N PRO A 28 15.66 1.65 23.56
CA PRO A 28 15.36 0.77 22.44
C PRO A 28 15.69 1.51 21.14
N THR A 29 16.66 1.00 20.40
CA THR A 29 16.94 1.48 19.05
C THR A 29 15.66 1.34 18.22
N PRO A 30 15.27 2.34 17.41
CA PRO A 30 14.12 2.20 16.53
C PRO A 30 14.37 1.02 15.58
N GLN A 31 13.81 -0.14 15.90
CA GLN A 31 13.90 -1.30 15.02
C GLN A 31 13.04 -1.03 13.79
N THR A 32 13.65 -1.16 12.61
CA THR A 32 12.92 -1.16 11.36
C THR A 32 11.83 -2.24 11.41
N PRO A 33 10.56 -1.90 11.15
CA PRO A 33 9.48 -2.88 11.16
C PRO A 33 9.79 -4.07 10.25
N SER A 34 9.56 -5.29 10.75
CA SER A 34 9.63 -6.48 9.91
C SER A 34 8.45 -6.49 8.93
N LEU A 35 8.68 -6.85 7.66
CA LEU A 35 7.65 -6.89 6.61
C LEU A 35 7.53 -8.29 5.98
N ASN A 36 7.86 -9.34 6.74
CA ASN A 36 8.00 -10.72 6.26
C ASN A 36 6.72 -11.57 6.28
N SER A 37 5.56 -10.97 6.57
CA SER A 37 4.28 -11.67 6.62
C SER A 37 3.12 -10.74 6.32
N SER A 38 1.96 -11.30 5.94
CA SER A 38 0.73 -10.53 5.72
C SER A 38 0.36 -9.67 6.92
N ALA A 39 0.37 -10.26 8.14
CA ALA A 39 0.03 -9.56 9.36
C ALA A 39 0.97 -8.39 9.64
N ASN A 40 2.28 -8.58 9.41
CA ASN A 40 3.28 -7.55 9.60
C ASN A 40 3.13 -6.40 8.58
N ILE A 41 2.84 -6.71 7.32
CA ILE A 41 2.57 -5.72 6.28
C ILE A 41 1.33 -4.89 6.63
N LEU A 42 0.22 -5.54 7.01
CA LEU A 42 -1.01 -4.84 7.38
C LEU A 42 -0.81 -3.98 8.61
N ALA A 43 -0.13 -4.49 9.65
CA ALA A 43 0.19 -3.72 10.85
C ALA A 43 1.09 -2.52 10.56
N PHE A 44 2.04 -2.66 9.63
CA PHE A 44 2.89 -1.56 9.20
C PHE A 44 2.10 -0.47 8.46
N LEU A 45 1.14 -0.85 7.62
CA LEU A 45 0.35 0.08 6.81
C LEU A 45 -0.83 0.71 7.57
N GLU A 46 -1.29 0.09 8.66
CA GLU A 46 -2.43 0.57 9.46
C GLU A 46 -2.21 2.02 9.90
N GLY A 47 -3.20 2.88 9.63
CA GLY A 47 -3.15 4.31 9.97
C GLY A 47 -2.21 5.17 9.11
N LYS A 48 -1.47 4.58 8.16
CA LYS A 48 -0.65 5.31 7.18
C LYS A 48 -1.45 5.67 5.93
N SER A 49 -0.97 6.68 5.22
CA SER A 49 -1.47 7.03 3.89
C SER A 49 -0.47 6.64 2.82
N MET A 50 -0.96 6.00 1.75
CA MET A 50 -0.17 5.60 0.59
C MET A 50 -0.65 6.41 -0.61
N ILE A 51 0.20 7.28 -1.16
CA ILE A 51 -0.19 8.29 -2.15
C ILE A 51 0.51 8.04 -3.49
N MET A 52 -0.27 7.91 -4.56
CA MET A 52 0.19 7.82 -5.94
C MET A 52 -0.29 9.05 -6.72
N GLU A 53 0.64 9.78 -7.31
CA GLU A 53 0.40 10.99 -8.08
C GLU A 53 1.55 11.28 -9.05
N GLY A 54 1.29 12.08 -10.10
CA GLY A 54 2.30 12.46 -11.09
C GLY A 54 2.99 11.25 -11.72
N ASN A 55 4.33 11.27 -11.79
CA ASN A 55 5.14 10.20 -12.39
C ASN A 55 5.02 8.83 -11.69
N ASN A 56 4.36 8.77 -10.54
CA ASN A 56 4.11 7.50 -9.85
C ASN A 56 2.88 6.76 -10.39
N ILE A 57 2.05 7.43 -11.19
CA ILE A 57 0.93 6.83 -11.91
C ILE A 57 1.51 6.17 -13.17
N PRO A 58 1.31 4.87 -13.37
CA PRO A 58 1.85 4.17 -14.52
C PRO A 58 0.90 4.32 -15.71
N SER A 59 1.43 4.17 -16.93
CA SER A 59 0.63 4.32 -18.16
C SER A 59 -0.45 3.26 -18.36
N HIS A 60 -0.35 2.13 -17.68
CA HIS A 60 -1.29 1.01 -17.77
C HIS A 60 -1.71 0.51 -16.37
N PRO A 61 -2.40 1.31 -15.55
CA PRO A 61 -2.86 0.85 -14.25
C PRO A 61 -3.79 -0.36 -14.46
N ASN A 62 -3.64 -1.39 -13.63
CA ASN A 62 -4.41 -2.64 -13.77
C ASN A 62 -4.24 -3.36 -15.13
N GLY A 63 -3.19 -3.03 -15.89
CA GLY A 63 -2.87 -3.60 -17.20
C GLY A 63 -3.54 -2.89 -18.39
N PHE A 64 -4.37 -1.87 -18.17
CA PHE A 64 -5.08 -1.17 -19.23
C PHE A 64 -4.55 0.24 -19.40
N SER A 65 -4.35 0.67 -20.65
CA SER A 65 -3.90 2.03 -20.95
C SER A 65 -4.82 3.06 -20.32
N GLU A 66 -4.22 4.03 -19.62
CA GLU A 66 -4.93 5.14 -18.97
C GLU A 66 -5.63 6.08 -19.96
N ASP A 67 -5.21 6.06 -21.22
CA ASP A 67 -5.72 6.89 -22.31
C ASP A 67 -7.04 6.38 -22.89
N VAL A 68 -7.46 5.16 -22.55
CA VAL A 68 -8.68 4.56 -23.06
C VAL A 68 -9.88 4.87 -22.15
N ASP A 69 -10.93 5.45 -22.73
CA ASP A 69 -12.15 5.77 -22.00
C ASP A 69 -13.06 4.55 -21.84
N TYR A 70 -13.09 4.02 -20.62
CA TYR A 70 -14.03 3.00 -20.14
C TYR A 70 -15.16 3.61 -19.27
N GLY A 71 -15.40 4.92 -19.38
CA GLY A 71 -16.38 5.65 -18.58
C GLY A 71 -16.00 5.69 -17.11
N ALA A 72 -16.88 5.19 -16.24
CA ALA A 72 -16.63 5.17 -14.79
C ALA A 72 -15.49 4.22 -14.37
N SER A 73 -15.06 3.32 -15.27
CA SER A 73 -13.99 2.36 -15.03
C SER A 73 -12.65 2.76 -15.68
N SER A 74 -12.55 3.96 -16.25
CA SER A 74 -11.31 4.48 -16.83
C SER A 74 -10.19 4.54 -15.79
N GLN A 75 -8.96 4.23 -16.23
CA GLN A 75 -7.77 4.20 -15.37
C GLN A 75 -6.98 5.53 -15.39
N CYS A 76 -7.57 6.58 -15.96
CA CYS A 76 -7.01 7.93 -15.96
C CYS A 76 -7.15 8.58 -14.58
N TYR A 77 -6.07 8.64 -13.81
CA TYR A 77 -6.06 9.18 -12.45
C TYR A 77 -5.26 10.48 -12.36
N GLN A 78 -5.76 11.51 -11.68
CA GLN A 78 -4.89 12.59 -11.20
C GLN A 78 -4.10 12.13 -9.98
N SER A 79 -4.77 11.44 -9.05
CA SER A 79 -4.16 10.91 -7.83
C SER A 79 -4.98 9.77 -7.25
N VAL A 80 -4.31 8.92 -6.49
CA VAL A 80 -4.91 7.85 -5.68
C VAL A 80 -4.28 7.87 -4.30
N THR A 81 -5.10 7.87 -3.26
CA THR A 81 -4.69 7.70 -1.88
C THR A 81 -5.31 6.42 -1.33
N MET A 82 -4.48 5.56 -0.76
CA MET A 82 -4.94 4.40 -0.02
C MET A 82 -4.70 4.60 1.47
N SER A 83 -5.58 4.01 2.29
CA SER A 83 -5.40 3.87 3.73
C SER A 83 -5.84 2.47 4.16
N VAL A 84 -5.19 1.94 5.20
CA VAL A 84 -5.54 0.63 5.77
C VAL A 84 -6.22 0.84 7.11
N ALA A 85 -7.38 0.22 7.27
CA ALA A 85 -8.12 0.16 8.52
C ALA A 85 -8.75 -1.21 8.69
N GLY A 86 -8.45 -1.89 9.80
CA GLY A 86 -9.02 -3.20 10.11
C GLY A 86 -8.73 -4.26 9.04
N GLY A 87 -7.55 -4.19 8.42
CA GLY A 87 -7.11 -5.12 7.36
C GLY A 87 -7.72 -4.89 5.98
N ASN A 88 -8.56 -3.86 5.80
CA ASN A 88 -9.12 -3.47 4.51
C ASN A 88 -8.47 -2.19 4.00
N PHE A 89 -8.41 -2.07 2.67
CA PHE A 89 -7.87 -0.92 1.99
C PHE A 89 -9.02 -0.04 1.50
N LYS A 90 -9.05 1.18 2.00
CA LYS A 90 -9.86 2.25 1.41
C LYS A 90 -9.04 2.95 0.34
N VAL A 91 -9.58 3.04 -0.86
CA VAL A 91 -8.99 3.67 -2.03
C VAL A 91 -9.83 4.89 -2.37
N ASP A 92 -9.25 6.07 -2.18
CA ASP A 92 -9.81 7.34 -2.61
C ASP A 92 -9.05 7.79 -3.86
N SER A 93 -9.76 8.09 -4.94
CA SER A 93 -9.15 8.48 -6.22
C SER A 93 -9.78 9.77 -6.73
N ILE A 94 -8.95 10.59 -7.38
CA ILE A 94 -9.41 11.73 -8.18
C ILE A 94 -9.12 11.34 -9.64
N PRO A 95 -10.15 10.99 -10.43
CA PRO A 95 -9.94 10.69 -11.84
C PRO A 95 -9.53 11.94 -12.63
N GLY A 96 -8.72 11.75 -13.66
CA GLY A 96 -8.45 12.77 -14.68
C GLY A 96 -9.55 12.81 -15.76
N THR A 97 -9.34 13.64 -16.77
CA THR A 97 -10.24 13.73 -17.92
C THR A 97 -9.58 13.18 -19.16
N ILE A 98 -10.28 12.30 -19.88
CA ILE A 98 -9.81 11.78 -21.16
C ILE A 98 -10.37 12.66 -22.27
N THR A 99 -9.49 13.22 -23.09
CA THR A 99 -9.85 14.01 -24.27
C THR A 99 -9.07 13.48 -25.47
N ASN A 100 -9.76 13.11 -26.54
CA ASN A 100 -9.15 12.55 -27.76
C ASN A 100 -8.23 11.33 -27.48
N ASN A 101 -8.66 10.43 -26.59
CA ASN A 101 -7.87 9.27 -26.14
C ASN A 101 -6.50 9.64 -25.56
N VAL A 102 -6.46 10.72 -24.78
CA VAL A 102 -5.31 11.11 -23.98
C VAL A 102 -5.82 11.44 -22.60
N CYS A 103 -5.23 10.83 -21.57
CA CYS A 103 -5.48 11.15 -20.18
C CYS A 103 -4.86 12.52 -19.84
N ASP A 104 -5.70 13.45 -19.39
CA ASP A 104 -5.28 14.70 -18.78
C ASP A 104 -5.41 14.61 -17.26
N HIS A 105 -4.26 14.38 -16.61
CA HIS A 105 -4.13 14.33 -15.17
C HIS A 105 -4.38 15.69 -14.48
N ASN A 106 -4.33 16.80 -15.22
CA ASN A 106 -4.52 18.15 -14.68
C ASN A 106 -5.97 18.63 -14.76
N ALA A 107 -6.86 17.84 -15.37
CA ALA A 107 -8.29 18.11 -15.49
C ALA A 107 -9.10 17.15 -14.60
N PRO A 108 -9.19 17.40 -13.28
CA PRO A 108 -9.82 16.48 -12.35
C PRO A 108 -11.33 16.36 -12.53
N LYS A 109 -11.83 15.16 -12.27
CA LYS A 109 -13.25 14.83 -12.14
C LYS A 109 -13.62 14.66 -10.67
N ASN A 110 -14.91 14.40 -10.42
CA ASN A 110 -15.44 14.13 -9.09
C ASN A 110 -14.69 12.95 -8.43
N PRO A 111 -14.32 13.06 -7.14
CA PRO A 111 -13.68 11.98 -6.42
C PRO A 111 -14.51 10.70 -6.37
N LEU A 112 -13.83 9.56 -6.40
CA LEU A 112 -14.42 8.23 -6.24
C LEU A 112 -13.76 7.53 -5.05
N SER A 113 -14.56 6.78 -4.29
CA SER A 113 -14.09 6.08 -3.09
C SER A 113 -14.62 4.65 -3.08
N PHE A 114 -13.73 3.70 -2.81
CA PHE A 114 -14.05 2.29 -2.69
C PHE A 114 -13.29 1.71 -1.50
N THR A 115 -13.86 0.71 -0.84
CA THR A 115 -13.18 -0.01 0.23
C THR A 115 -13.22 -1.48 -0.11
N SER A 116 -12.08 -2.16 0.00
CA SER A 116 -12.02 -3.60 -0.18
C SER A 116 -12.90 -4.30 0.86
N ASN A 117 -13.49 -5.44 0.50
CA ASN A 117 -14.13 -6.32 1.48
C ASN A 117 -13.23 -7.50 1.87
N THR A 118 -12.21 -7.81 1.08
CA THR A 118 -11.23 -8.85 1.37
C THR A 118 -9.89 -8.51 0.74
N VAL A 119 -8.81 -8.72 1.49
CA VAL A 119 -7.43 -8.59 1.03
C VAL A 119 -6.68 -9.85 1.40
N LEU A 120 -6.03 -10.47 0.41
CA LEU A 120 -5.16 -11.62 0.60
C LEU A 120 -3.74 -11.20 0.26
N ILE A 121 -2.80 -11.41 1.19
CA ILE A 121 -1.36 -11.18 1.01
C ILE A 121 -0.66 -12.51 1.32
N GLU A 122 0.12 -13.00 0.36
CA GLU A 122 0.71 -14.34 0.40
C GLU A 122 2.16 -14.31 -0.12
N ASN A 123 2.90 -15.41 0.07
CA ASN A 123 4.25 -15.59 -0.48
C ASN A 123 5.20 -14.42 -0.23
N VAL A 124 5.15 -13.88 0.99
CA VAL A 124 5.89 -12.68 1.38
C VAL A 124 7.38 -13.01 1.50
N ALA A 125 8.21 -12.27 0.77
CA ALA A 125 9.66 -12.32 0.90
C ALA A 125 10.10 -11.89 2.30
N ALA A 126 11.22 -12.43 2.79
CA ALA A 126 11.69 -12.19 4.16
C ALA A 126 11.95 -10.70 4.49
N ASP A 127 12.21 -9.87 3.48
CA ASP A 127 12.46 -8.44 3.58
C ASP A 127 11.26 -7.57 3.12
N GLY A 128 10.14 -8.18 2.73
CA GLY A 128 8.97 -7.47 2.18
C GLY A 128 9.18 -6.88 0.78
N SER A 129 10.29 -7.21 0.10
CA SER A 129 10.60 -6.73 -1.25
C SER A 129 9.63 -7.24 -2.32
N CYS A 130 8.96 -8.36 -2.04
CA CYS A 130 7.89 -8.89 -2.88
C CYS A 130 6.87 -9.66 -2.02
N PHE A 131 5.59 -9.53 -2.35
CA PHE A 131 4.50 -10.38 -1.88
C PHE A 131 3.41 -10.49 -2.95
N ASP A 132 2.70 -11.61 -2.98
CA ASP A 132 1.52 -11.74 -3.81
C ASP A 132 0.34 -11.06 -3.12
N VAL A 133 -0.50 -10.37 -3.89
CA VAL A 133 -1.66 -9.65 -3.36
C VAL A 133 -2.90 -9.83 -4.21
N THR A 134 -4.05 -9.92 -3.55
CA THR A 134 -5.37 -9.91 -4.17
C THR A 134 -6.31 -9.00 -3.37
N PHE A 135 -6.88 -8.00 -4.04
CA PHE A 135 -7.91 -7.11 -3.50
C PHE A 135 -9.26 -7.48 -4.09
N SER A 136 -10.25 -7.70 -3.24
CA SER A 136 -11.65 -7.84 -3.64
C SER A 136 -12.44 -6.62 -3.19
N PHE A 137 -13.30 -6.12 -4.06
CA PHE A 137 -14.16 -4.97 -3.80
C PHE A 137 -15.64 -5.35 -3.96
N PRO A 138 -16.56 -4.58 -3.33
CA PRO A 138 -17.99 -4.71 -3.57
C PRO A 138 -18.32 -4.68 -5.07
N GLY A 139 -19.31 -5.48 -5.48
CA GLY A 139 -19.68 -5.61 -6.90
C GLY A 139 -18.86 -6.63 -7.69
N GLY A 140 -17.95 -7.37 -7.04
CA GLY A 140 -17.23 -8.50 -7.65
C GLY A 140 -15.98 -8.11 -8.41
N LEU A 141 -15.56 -6.84 -8.34
CA LEU A 141 -14.29 -6.38 -8.88
C LEU A 141 -13.14 -6.98 -8.06
N VAL A 142 -12.20 -7.65 -8.75
CA VAL A 142 -11.01 -8.22 -8.13
C VAL A 142 -9.77 -7.78 -8.90
N GLN A 143 -8.79 -7.29 -8.16
CA GLN A 143 -7.45 -6.96 -8.65
C GLN A 143 -6.44 -7.90 -8.00
N GLU A 144 -5.48 -8.37 -8.77
CA GLU A 144 -4.46 -9.30 -8.30
C GLU A 144 -3.11 -9.02 -8.93
N GLY A 145 -2.05 -9.39 -8.24
CA GLY A 145 -0.69 -9.27 -8.74
C GLY A 145 0.32 -9.41 -7.63
N ARG A 146 1.31 -8.51 -7.62
CA ARG A 146 2.41 -8.49 -6.65
C ARG A 146 2.65 -7.08 -6.13
N GLY A 147 3.01 -6.98 -4.86
CA GLY A 147 3.44 -5.76 -4.21
C GLY A 147 4.83 -5.89 -3.63
N GLY A 148 5.44 -4.78 -3.24
CA GLY A 148 6.76 -4.78 -2.63
C GLY A 148 7.15 -3.42 -2.07
N PHE A 149 7.90 -3.42 -0.99
CA PHE A 149 8.42 -2.21 -0.37
C PHE A 149 9.82 -1.87 -0.86
N THR A 150 10.15 -0.58 -0.92
CA THR A 150 11.55 -0.15 -1.00
C THR A 150 12.27 -0.47 0.31
N ALA A 151 13.61 -0.61 0.26
CA ALA A 151 14.41 -0.95 1.43
C ALA A 151 14.28 0.06 2.59
N ASP A 152 14.00 1.34 2.28
CA ASP A 152 13.75 2.38 3.27
C ASP A 152 12.31 2.38 3.82
N GLN A 153 11.45 1.48 3.33
CA GLN A 153 10.04 1.33 3.69
C GLN A 153 9.19 2.60 3.50
N LYS A 154 9.65 3.55 2.68
CA LYS A 154 8.91 4.78 2.39
C LYS A 154 8.05 4.68 1.14
N THR A 155 8.23 3.62 0.36
CA THR A 155 7.50 3.41 -0.89
C THR A 155 6.91 2.01 -0.92
N LEU A 156 5.62 1.94 -1.26
CA LEU A 156 4.94 0.70 -1.64
C LEU A 156 4.78 0.72 -3.16
N LYS A 157 5.21 -0.34 -3.84
CA LYS A 157 4.92 -0.57 -5.26
C LYS A 157 3.89 -1.67 -5.38
N LEU A 158 2.87 -1.48 -6.21
CA LEU A 158 1.88 -2.49 -6.56
C LEU A 158 1.84 -2.65 -8.07
N GLU A 159 2.04 -3.86 -8.55
CA GLU A 159 1.83 -4.22 -9.95
C GLU A 159 0.59 -5.12 -10.00
N LEU A 160 -0.53 -4.52 -10.39
CA LEU A 160 -1.86 -5.14 -10.31
C LEU A 160 -2.46 -5.28 -11.70
N TYR A 161 -3.35 -6.26 -11.83
CA TYR A 161 -4.13 -6.55 -13.01
C TYR A 161 -5.54 -6.99 -12.58
N PHE A 162 -6.54 -6.80 -13.44
CA PHE A 162 -7.86 -7.37 -13.16
C PHE A 162 -7.80 -8.91 -13.19
N LYS A 163 -8.58 -9.53 -12.30
CA LYS A 163 -8.57 -10.99 -12.12
C LYS A 163 -8.77 -11.74 -13.44
N ASN A 164 -8.00 -12.81 -13.61
CA ASN A 164 -8.01 -13.69 -14.79
C ASN A 164 -7.64 -13.00 -16.12
N GLN A 165 -7.13 -11.77 -16.11
CA GLN A 165 -6.67 -11.11 -17.34
C GLN A 165 -5.18 -11.33 -17.59
N ALA A 166 -4.38 -11.57 -16.54
CA ALA A 166 -2.93 -11.63 -16.64
C ALA A 166 -2.34 -12.91 -16.01
N THR A 167 -1.21 -13.35 -16.56
CA THR A 167 -0.38 -14.43 -15.96
C THR A 167 1.06 -13.95 -15.79
N GLY A 168 1.84 -14.64 -14.94
CA GLY A 168 3.22 -14.23 -14.63
C GLY A 168 3.33 -13.02 -13.68
N ILE A 169 2.24 -12.69 -13.01
CA ILE A 169 2.07 -11.49 -12.16
C ILE A 169 2.44 -11.71 -10.69
N ARG A 170 2.94 -12.90 -10.34
CA ARG A 170 3.29 -13.28 -8.96
C ARG A 170 4.77 -13.10 -8.70
N CYS A 171 5.17 -13.04 -7.43
CA CYS A 171 6.57 -12.93 -7.02
C CYS A 171 7.43 -14.10 -7.48
N ALA A 172 6.85 -15.30 -7.62
CA ALA A 172 7.52 -16.46 -8.19
C ALA A 172 7.97 -16.26 -9.65
N ASN A 173 7.41 -15.27 -10.35
CA ASN A 173 7.72 -14.96 -11.75
C ASN A 173 8.63 -13.73 -11.90
N GLY A 174 9.12 -13.17 -10.80
CA GLY A 174 10.02 -12.02 -10.81
C GLY A 174 9.62 -10.95 -9.80
N ALA A 175 10.54 -10.01 -9.58
CA ALA A 175 10.29 -8.85 -8.72
C ALA A 175 9.21 -7.94 -9.33
N VAL A 176 8.62 -7.09 -8.48
CA VAL A 176 7.64 -6.06 -8.90
C VAL A 176 8.20 -5.23 -10.07
N GLY A 177 7.44 -5.14 -11.16
CA GLY A 177 7.83 -4.44 -12.39
C GLY A 177 8.62 -5.26 -13.41
N THR A 178 8.86 -6.55 -13.15
CA THR A 178 9.43 -7.46 -14.15
C THR A 178 8.39 -7.79 -15.22
N SER A 179 8.26 -6.93 -16.24
CA SER A 179 7.22 -7.05 -17.29
C SER A 179 7.46 -8.22 -18.25
N SER A 180 8.71 -8.69 -18.41
CA SER A 180 9.06 -9.77 -19.33
C SER A 180 8.41 -11.12 -19.00
N SER A 181 7.92 -11.31 -17.77
CA SER A 181 7.19 -12.50 -17.38
C SER A 181 5.67 -12.35 -17.48
N VAL A 182 5.17 -11.14 -17.69
CA VAL A 182 3.73 -10.87 -17.70
C VAL A 182 3.15 -11.07 -19.10
N THR A 183 2.06 -11.83 -19.16
CA THR A 183 1.16 -11.81 -20.31
C THR A 183 -0.19 -11.25 -19.89
N LEU A 184 -0.82 -10.46 -20.75
CA LEU A 184 -2.15 -9.91 -20.59
C LEU A 184 -3.01 -10.40 -21.76
N ASN A 185 -4.12 -11.07 -21.46
CA ASN A 185 -5.00 -11.70 -22.46
C ASN A 185 -4.24 -12.63 -23.42
N GLY A 186 -3.26 -13.35 -22.89
CA GLY A 186 -2.42 -14.31 -23.63
C GLY A 186 -1.35 -13.66 -24.51
N GLN A 187 -1.19 -12.34 -24.50
CA GLN A 187 -0.15 -11.62 -25.23
C GLN A 187 0.92 -11.06 -24.28
N PRO A 188 2.19 -10.95 -24.70
CA PRO A 188 3.21 -10.28 -23.91
C PRO A 188 2.78 -8.86 -23.53
N PHE A 189 2.88 -8.51 -22.24
CA PHE A 189 2.53 -7.17 -21.78
C PHE A 189 3.67 -6.18 -22.08
N THR A 190 3.35 -5.08 -22.76
CA THR A 190 4.32 -4.06 -23.18
C THR A 190 4.15 -2.72 -22.46
N GLY A 191 3.15 -2.61 -21.59
CA GLY A 191 2.87 -1.40 -20.82
C GLY A 191 3.67 -1.32 -19.52
N ASN A 192 3.31 -0.34 -18.69
CA ASN A 192 3.76 -0.23 -17.31
C ASN A 192 2.54 -0.32 -16.39
N ALA A 193 2.49 -1.30 -15.49
CA ALA A 193 1.40 -1.44 -14.51
C ALA A 193 1.84 -1.16 -13.06
N VAL A 194 3.09 -0.70 -12.86
CA VAL A 194 3.67 -0.49 -11.53
C VAL A 194 3.17 0.83 -10.93
N GLN A 195 2.17 0.72 -10.08
CA GLN A 195 1.63 1.80 -9.27
C GLN A 195 2.59 2.05 -8.09
N THR A 196 3.11 3.27 -7.99
CA THR A 196 4.08 3.62 -6.95
C THR A 196 3.41 4.52 -5.91
N TYR A 197 3.46 4.14 -4.64
CA TYR A 197 2.84 4.88 -3.56
C TYR A 197 3.89 5.36 -2.57
N SER A 198 3.92 6.67 -2.35
CA SER A 198 4.64 7.26 -1.22
C SER A 198 3.87 7.00 0.08
N ILE A 199 4.56 6.44 1.08
CA ILE A 199 3.99 6.18 2.40
C ILE A 199 4.22 7.42 3.28
N ARG A 200 3.18 7.82 4.01
CA ARG A 200 3.15 8.98 4.93
C ARG A 200 2.58 8.55 6.27
#